data_AF-A0A1R4H9K6-F1
#
_entry.id   AF-A0A1R4H9K6-F1
#
_cell.length_a   1.000
_cell.length_b   1.000
_cell.length_c   1.000
_cell.angle_alpha   90.00
_cell.angle_beta   90.00
_cell.angle_gamma   90.00
#
_symmetry.space_group_name_H-M   'P 1'
#
loop_
_entity.id
_entity.type
_entity.pdbx_description
1 polymer ?
#
loop_
_entity_poly.entity_id
_entity_poly.type
_entity_poly.pdbx_seq_one_letter_code
_entity_poly.pdbx_strand_id
1 'polypeptide(L)'
;MFFDIKKFIDFRYYFLKICTFVLILLSTRGLAVECSILQLQTHRSLGAAITHNKCPVATDLSLESVIELQAGTRVWLESVEKPQQTEAYQIVCFNKSPSVQKLKIVRANSPWLASLSLPDCKSWLANRLVCKQPDNQHEMLLCAIIPKASPTTMRSIQSKTSVTVRGFKNPLQAQPPSEQTNLADFVTPSINLCRKLLNTNQSITLSLTINTLGTVSHAAIAESFIDKPFAACALEALEHIHFPAVTHETRLTVSF
;
A
#
# COMPACT_ATOMS: atom_id res chain seq x y z
N MET A 1 40.62 -45.40 48.86
CA MET A 1 39.38 -44.92 48.21
C MET A 1 39.69 -44.78 46.72
N PHE A 2 39.56 -45.86 45.95
CA PHE A 2 39.89 -45.87 44.52
C PHE A 2 38.67 -45.38 43.76
N PHE A 3 38.76 -44.20 43.15
CA PHE A 3 37.72 -43.72 42.25
C PHE A 3 37.72 -44.59 40.99
N ASP A 4 36.57 -45.19 40.70
CA ASP A 4 36.34 -46.07 39.57
C ASP A 4 36.37 -45.27 38.26
N ILE A 5 37.53 -45.28 37.61
CA ILE A 5 37.83 -44.54 36.37
C ILE A 5 36.83 -44.89 35.25
N LYS A 6 36.25 -46.10 35.28
CA LYS A 6 35.30 -46.55 34.26
C LYS A 6 33.98 -45.77 34.32
N LYS A 7 33.46 -45.48 35.52
CA LYS A 7 32.26 -44.64 35.70
C LYS A 7 32.47 -43.21 35.20
N PHE A 8 33.70 -42.70 35.29
CA PHE A 8 34.02 -41.35 34.84
C PHE A 8 34.02 -41.21 33.30
N ILE A 9 34.43 -42.27 32.59
CA ILE A 9 34.43 -42.30 31.12
C ILE A 9 32.98 -42.36 30.58
N ASP A 10 32.13 -43.21 31.18
CA ASP A 10 30.73 -43.32 30.77
C ASP A 10 29.98 -42.01 31.01
N PHE A 11 30.20 -41.33 32.15
CA PHE A 11 29.57 -40.04 32.43
C PHE A 11 29.93 -38.95 31.41
N ARG A 12 31.19 -38.89 30.96
CA ARG A 12 31.64 -37.93 29.93
C ARG A 12 30.97 -38.18 28.58
N TYR A 13 30.75 -39.45 28.22
CA TYR A 13 30.09 -39.82 26.97
C TYR A 13 28.61 -39.41 26.96
N TYR A 14 27.88 -39.65 28.06
CA TYR A 14 26.49 -39.21 28.19
C TYR A 14 26.37 -37.68 28.24
N PHE A 15 27.25 -37.00 28.96
CA PHE A 15 27.26 -35.54 29.03
C PHE A 15 27.51 -34.90 27.66
N LEU A 16 28.44 -35.47 26.87
CA LEU A 16 28.71 -35.00 25.51
C LEU A 16 27.49 -35.19 24.60
N LYS A 17 26.82 -36.36 24.66
CA LYS A 17 25.59 -36.62 23.89
C LYS A 17 24.46 -35.65 24.23
N ILE A 18 24.24 -35.41 25.52
CA ILE A 18 23.22 -34.46 26.00
C ILE A 18 23.55 -33.04 25.52
N CYS A 19 24.82 -32.61 25.62
CA CYS A 19 25.24 -31.31 25.10
C CYS A 19 25.01 -31.18 23.58
N THR A 20 25.35 -32.18 22.76
CA THR A 20 25.05 -32.14 21.32
C THR A 20 23.55 -32.08 21.04
N PHE A 21 22.71 -32.81 21.78
CA PHE A 21 21.27 -32.79 21.58
C PHE A 21 20.66 -31.43 21.93
N VAL A 22 21.11 -30.81 23.03
CA VAL A 22 20.71 -29.46 23.43
C VAL A 22 21.20 -28.42 22.41
N LEU A 23 22.41 -28.57 21.86
CA LEU A 23 22.94 -27.65 20.83
C LEU A 23 22.11 -27.71 19.53
N ILE A 24 21.70 -28.92 19.12
CA ILE A 24 20.84 -29.12 17.93
C ILE A 24 19.47 -28.49 18.15
N LEU A 25 18.87 -28.66 19.34
CA LEU A 25 17.59 -28.03 19.66
C LEU A 25 17.69 -26.49 19.70
N LEU A 26 18.82 -25.95 20.15
CA LEU A 26 19.07 -24.50 20.15
C LEU A 26 19.41 -23.93 18.77
N SER A 27 19.90 -24.75 17.82
CA SER A 27 20.22 -24.32 16.45
C SER A 27 19.00 -24.07 15.55
N THR A 28 17.79 -24.40 16.02
CA THR A 28 16.53 -24.08 15.30
C THR A 28 16.08 -22.63 15.47
N ARG A 29 16.88 -21.79 16.15
CA ARG A 29 16.53 -20.38 16.36
C ARG A 29 16.76 -19.55 15.08
N GLY A 30 15.65 -19.38 14.37
CA GLY A 30 15.31 -18.13 13.70
C GLY A 30 16.05 -17.84 12.42
N LEU A 31 15.55 -18.39 11.30
CA LEU A 31 15.48 -17.55 10.10
C LEU A 31 14.68 -16.33 10.53
N ALA A 32 15.36 -15.22 10.79
CA ALA A 32 14.69 -13.95 11.03
C ALA A 32 13.89 -13.65 9.78
N VAL A 33 12.60 -13.98 9.82
CA VAL A 33 11.67 -13.71 8.73
C VAL A 33 11.65 -12.19 8.62
N GLU A 34 12.17 -11.67 7.51
CA GLU A 34 12.04 -10.26 7.19
C GLU A 34 10.55 -9.97 6.96
N CYS A 35 9.91 -9.46 8.01
CA CYS A 35 8.54 -9.02 7.99
C CYS A 35 8.43 -7.54 7.68
N SER A 36 7.21 -7.15 7.31
CA SER A 36 6.88 -5.74 7.09
C SER A 36 7.73 -5.14 5.95
N ILE A 37 7.95 -5.92 4.88
CA ILE A 37 8.56 -5.40 3.64
C ILE A 37 7.54 -4.53 2.92
N LEU A 38 6.32 -5.06 2.80
CA LEU A 38 5.14 -4.37 2.32
C LEU A 38 3.99 -4.60 3.29
N GLN A 39 3.03 -3.68 3.30
CA GLN A 39 1.78 -3.78 4.04
C GLN A 39 0.60 -3.81 3.08
N LEU A 40 -0.27 -4.78 3.24
CA LEU A 40 -1.54 -4.90 2.53
C LEU A 40 -2.56 -3.92 3.09
N GLN A 41 -3.10 -3.06 2.24
CA GLN A 41 -4.28 -2.26 2.57
C GLN A 41 -5.53 -3.11 2.38
N THR A 42 -5.84 -3.92 3.39
CA THR A 42 -6.94 -4.92 3.35
C THR A 42 -8.28 -4.32 2.94
N HIS A 43 -8.59 -3.12 3.44
CA HIS A 43 -9.83 -2.41 3.15
C HIS A 43 -9.96 -1.97 1.68
N ARG A 44 -8.84 -1.82 0.94
CA ARG A 44 -8.81 -1.48 -0.49
C ARG A 44 -8.58 -2.66 -1.41
N SER A 45 -8.13 -3.79 -0.86
CA SER A 45 -7.64 -4.92 -1.64
C SER A 45 -8.66 -6.05 -1.67
N LEU A 46 -9.91 -5.71 -1.99
CA LEU A 46 -11.00 -6.68 -2.03
C LEU A 46 -10.75 -7.72 -3.12
N GLY A 47 -10.86 -9.00 -2.77
CA GLY A 47 -10.56 -10.10 -3.68
C GLY A 47 -9.07 -10.33 -3.96
N ALA A 48 -8.19 -9.87 -3.06
CA ALA A 48 -6.82 -10.35 -2.96
C ALA A 48 -6.70 -11.39 -1.84
N ALA A 49 -6.02 -12.50 -2.11
CA ALA A 49 -5.67 -13.49 -1.09
C ALA A 49 -4.15 -13.55 -0.92
N ILE A 50 -3.68 -13.69 0.31
CA ILE A 50 -2.25 -13.80 0.62
C ILE A 50 -1.94 -15.23 1.02
N THR A 51 -0.98 -15.84 0.34
CA THR A 51 -0.44 -17.17 0.68
C THR A 51 1.06 -17.06 0.95
N HIS A 52 1.63 -18.05 1.63
CA HIS A 52 3.05 -18.11 1.96
C HIS A 52 3.60 -16.92 2.78
N ASN A 53 2.72 -16.14 3.42
CA ASN A 53 3.13 -15.09 4.33
C ASN A 53 3.56 -15.69 5.67
N LYS A 54 4.77 -15.34 6.11
CA LYS A 54 5.36 -15.83 7.36
C LYS A 54 5.24 -14.82 8.50
N CYS A 55 4.60 -13.68 8.26
CA CYS A 55 4.43 -12.65 9.29
C CYS A 55 3.32 -12.98 10.27
N PRO A 56 3.50 -12.62 11.57
CA PRO A 56 2.47 -12.82 12.58
C PRO A 56 1.27 -11.88 12.35
N VAL A 57 1.51 -10.71 11.77
CA VAL A 57 0.48 -9.74 11.40
C VAL A 57 0.06 -10.01 9.95
N ALA A 58 -1.22 -10.28 9.73
CA ALA A 58 -1.74 -10.67 8.41
C ALA A 58 -1.58 -9.59 7.34
N THR A 59 -1.56 -8.31 7.72
CA THR A 59 -1.35 -7.18 6.80
C THR A 59 0.11 -7.03 6.41
N ASP A 60 1.05 -7.49 7.22
CA ASP A 60 2.47 -7.38 6.93
C ASP A 60 2.88 -8.52 6.03
N LEU A 61 3.62 -8.22 4.97
CA LEU A 61 4.04 -9.21 3.98
C LEU A 61 5.53 -9.49 4.12
N SER A 62 5.87 -10.78 4.27
CA SER A 62 7.26 -11.26 4.24
C SER A 62 7.77 -11.45 2.83
N LEU A 63 9.08 -11.61 2.69
CA LEU A 63 9.67 -12.15 1.46
C LEU A 63 9.00 -13.49 1.10
N GLU A 64 8.89 -13.77 -0.20
CA GLU A 64 8.25 -14.95 -0.76
C GLU A 64 6.72 -15.03 -0.57
N SER A 65 6.09 -14.04 0.07
CA SER A 65 4.63 -13.94 0.12
C SER A 65 4.07 -13.86 -1.30
N VAL A 66 2.98 -14.58 -1.54
CA VAL A 66 2.28 -14.62 -2.82
C VAL A 66 0.91 -14.00 -2.67
N ILE A 67 0.66 -12.96 -3.46
CA ILE A 67 -0.60 -12.24 -3.58
C ILE A 67 -1.36 -12.82 -4.77
N GLU A 68 -2.50 -13.44 -4.52
CA GLU A 68 -3.42 -13.95 -5.54
C GLU A 68 -4.52 -12.92 -5.79
N LEU A 69 -4.60 -12.41 -7.01
CA LEU A 69 -5.57 -11.42 -7.44
C LEU A 69 -6.66 -12.07 -8.28
N GLN A 70 -7.90 -11.99 -7.82
CA GLN A 70 -9.07 -12.41 -8.59
C GLN A 70 -9.23 -11.56 -9.86
N ALA A 71 -10.03 -12.04 -10.80
CA ALA A 71 -10.30 -11.33 -12.05
C ALA A 71 -10.95 -9.96 -11.78
N GLY A 72 -10.42 -8.91 -12.41
CA GLY A 72 -10.96 -7.55 -12.28
C GLY A 72 -10.67 -6.87 -10.93
N THR A 73 -9.88 -7.47 -10.04
CA THR A 73 -9.60 -6.89 -8.71
C THR A 73 -8.29 -6.12 -8.67
N ARG A 74 -8.19 -5.23 -7.68
CA ARG A 74 -7.00 -4.44 -7.38
C ARG A 74 -6.43 -4.84 -6.02
N VAL A 75 -5.13 -4.68 -5.88
CA VAL A 75 -4.45 -4.73 -4.59
C VAL A 75 -3.66 -3.46 -4.37
N TRP A 76 -3.73 -2.96 -3.15
CA TRP A 76 -3.07 -1.77 -2.70
C TRP A 76 -2.09 -2.14 -1.60
N LEU A 77 -0.83 -1.77 -1.80
CA LEU A 77 0.26 -2.06 -0.89
C LEU A 77 0.98 -0.77 -0.52
N GLU A 78 1.54 -0.74 0.67
CA GLU A 78 2.45 0.33 1.11
C GLU A 78 3.79 -0.27 1.49
N SER A 79 4.88 0.41 1.13
CA SER A 79 6.18 0.07 1.70
C SER A 79 6.25 0.59 3.13
N VAL A 80 6.83 -0.21 4.02
CA VAL A 80 7.06 0.23 5.40
C VAL A 80 8.27 1.15 5.44
N GLU A 81 8.13 2.30 6.10
CA GLU A 81 9.24 3.23 6.32
C GLU A 81 10.31 2.53 7.16
N LYS A 82 11.49 2.34 6.58
CA LYS A 82 12.68 1.89 7.32
C LYS A 82 13.49 3.13 7.69
N PRO A 83 14.19 3.15 8.84
CA PRO A 83 15.04 4.28 9.22
C PRO A 83 16.10 4.68 8.18
N GLN A 84 16.45 3.76 7.28
CA GLN A 84 17.42 3.94 6.19
C GLN A 84 16.77 4.34 4.85
N GLN A 85 15.43 4.29 4.74
CA GLN A 85 14.67 4.72 3.57
C GLN A 85 13.96 6.02 3.89
N THR A 86 14.35 7.10 3.22
CA THR A 86 13.76 8.43 3.36
C THR A 86 12.37 8.55 2.74
N GLU A 87 11.97 7.60 1.90
CA GLU A 87 10.71 7.62 1.16
C GLU A 87 9.92 6.33 1.36
N ALA A 88 8.66 6.47 1.78
CA ALA A 88 7.66 5.43 1.61
C ALA A 88 7.09 5.45 0.19
N TYR A 89 6.54 4.33 -0.22
CA TYR A 89 5.93 4.13 -1.53
C TYR A 89 4.55 3.52 -1.40
N GLN A 90 3.66 3.89 -2.31
CA GLN A 90 2.38 3.24 -2.53
C GLN A 90 2.43 2.46 -3.84
N ILE A 91 1.92 1.24 -3.80
CA ILE A 91 1.84 0.35 -4.95
C ILE A 91 0.36 0.00 -5.17
N VAL A 92 -0.07 0.06 -6.42
CA VAL A 92 -1.35 -0.55 -6.84
C VAL A 92 -1.08 -1.54 -7.95
N CYS A 93 -1.70 -2.71 -7.88
CA CYS A 93 -1.75 -3.66 -8.98
C CYS A 93 -3.20 -3.96 -9.36
N PHE A 94 -3.45 -4.15 -10.64
CA PHE A 94 -4.77 -4.43 -11.21
C PHE A 94 -4.71 -5.65 -12.12
N ASN A 95 -5.53 -6.65 -11.80
CA ASN A 95 -5.73 -7.82 -12.63
C ASN A 95 -6.82 -7.56 -13.68
N LYS A 96 -6.41 -7.38 -14.94
CA LYS A 96 -7.31 -7.27 -16.09
C LYS A 96 -7.66 -8.62 -16.72
N SER A 97 -6.96 -9.68 -16.34
CA SER A 97 -7.19 -11.03 -16.83
C SER A 97 -8.53 -11.58 -16.32
N PRO A 98 -9.22 -12.44 -17.10
CA PRO A 98 -10.34 -13.24 -16.59
C PRO A 98 -9.89 -14.34 -15.61
N SER A 99 -8.59 -14.58 -15.46
CA SER A 99 -8.03 -15.59 -14.56
C SER A 99 -7.28 -14.99 -13.37
N VAL A 100 -7.16 -15.77 -12.29
CA VAL A 100 -6.39 -15.38 -11.11
C VAL A 100 -4.92 -15.15 -11.47
N GLN A 101 -4.38 -14.00 -11.08
CA GLN A 101 -2.97 -13.66 -11.27
C GLN A 101 -2.23 -13.74 -9.94
N LYS A 102 -0.99 -14.22 -9.98
CA LYS A 102 -0.15 -14.37 -8.79
C LYS A 102 1.05 -13.44 -8.85
N LEU A 103 1.18 -12.58 -7.84
CA LEU A 103 2.33 -11.70 -7.62
C LEU A 103 3.14 -12.21 -6.44
N LYS A 104 4.46 -12.22 -6.54
CA LYS A 104 5.36 -12.65 -5.47
C LYS A 104 6.25 -11.50 -5.02
N ILE A 105 6.43 -11.37 -3.70
CA ILE A 105 7.45 -10.49 -3.14
C ILE A 105 8.81 -11.18 -3.27
N VAL A 106 9.62 -10.71 -4.20
CA VAL A 106 10.92 -11.31 -4.55
C VAL A 106 12.12 -10.56 -3.96
N ARG A 107 11.92 -9.34 -3.46
CA ARG A 107 12.97 -8.47 -2.92
C ARG A 107 12.47 -7.67 -1.72
N ALA A 108 13.39 -7.31 -0.82
CA ALA A 108 13.11 -6.42 0.30
C ALA A 108 13.05 -4.92 -0.07
N ASN A 109 13.53 -4.58 -1.28
CA ASN A 109 13.62 -3.22 -1.79
C ASN A 109 12.88 -3.10 -3.13
N SER A 110 12.50 -1.87 -3.49
CA SER A 110 11.86 -1.57 -4.77
C SER A 110 12.76 -1.96 -5.96
N PRO A 111 12.21 -2.58 -7.03
CA PRO A 111 10.84 -3.08 -7.14
C PRO A 111 10.66 -4.43 -6.43
N TRP A 112 9.66 -4.52 -5.54
CA TRP A 112 9.44 -5.69 -4.68
C TRP A 112 8.79 -6.89 -5.38
N LEU A 113 7.94 -6.63 -6.37
CA LEU A 113 7.01 -7.62 -6.92
C LEU A 113 7.46 -8.19 -8.27
N ALA A 114 7.22 -9.48 -8.46
CA ALA A 114 7.30 -10.16 -9.74
C ALA A 114 6.03 -10.99 -9.99
N SER A 115 5.61 -11.14 -11.25
CA SER A 115 4.51 -12.04 -11.61
C SER A 115 5.00 -13.48 -11.67
N LEU A 116 4.20 -14.41 -11.16
CA LEU A 116 4.41 -15.85 -11.31
C LEU A 116 3.55 -16.47 -12.43
N SER A 117 2.45 -15.81 -12.80
CA SER A 117 1.43 -16.38 -13.68
C SER A 117 1.66 -16.13 -15.17
N LEU A 118 2.46 -15.12 -15.51
CA LEU A 118 2.63 -14.67 -16.89
C LEU A 118 4.13 -14.67 -17.26
N PRO A 119 4.53 -15.36 -18.34
CA PRO A 119 5.93 -15.40 -18.77
C PRO A 119 6.40 -14.05 -19.35
N ASP A 120 5.52 -13.33 -20.03
CA ASP A 120 5.81 -12.04 -20.66
C ASP A 120 5.43 -10.85 -19.78
N CYS A 121 6.12 -10.73 -18.65
CA CYS A 121 6.13 -9.52 -17.85
C CYS A 121 7.37 -8.71 -18.17
N LYS A 122 7.18 -7.50 -18.72
CA LYS A 122 8.30 -6.57 -18.86
C LYS A 122 8.89 -6.32 -17.47
N SER A 123 10.20 -6.11 -17.40
CA SER A 123 10.79 -5.56 -16.19
C SER A 123 10.12 -4.22 -15.85
N TRP A 124 10.16 -3.85 -14.57
CA TRP A 124 9.64 -2.56 -14.12
C TRP A 124 10.28 -1.43 -14.93
N LEU A 125 9.47 -0.73 -15.72
CA LEU A 125 9.88 0.40 -16.53
C LEU A 125 9.17 1.65 -16.01
N ALA A 126 9.94 2.68 -15.63
CA ALA A 126 9.42 3.91 -15.06
C ALA A 126 8.43 3.67 -13.90
N ASN A 127 8.76 2.73 -13.00
CA ASN A 127 7.93 2.34 -11.85
C ASN A 127 6.53 1.81 -12.24
N ARG A 128 6.42 1.20 -13.42
CA ARG A 128 5.24 0.48 -13.89
C ARG A 128 5.62 -0.95 -14.32
N LEU A 129 4.83 -1.92 -13.90
CA LEU A 129 4.91 -3.31 -14.36
C LEU A 129 3.74 -3.56 -15.32
N VAL A 130 4.02 -4.14 -16.48
CA VAL A 130 3.01 -4.52 -17.46
C VAL A 130 3.29 -5.94 -17.92
N CYS A 131 2.34 -6.83 -17.67
CA CYS A 131 2.37 -8.19 -18.16
C CYS A 131 1.33 -8.38 -19.26
N LYS A 132 1.74 -9.07 -20.32
CA LYS A 132 0.90 -9.38 -21.48
C LYS A 132 0.70 -10.88 -21.57
N GLN A 133 -0.35 -11.27 -22.27
CA GLN A 133 -0.50 -12.67 -22.67
C GLN A 133 0.42 -12.93 -23.89
N PRO A 134 1.07 -14.10 -24.01
CA PRO A 134 2.00 -14.38 -25.10
C PRO A 134 1.38 -14.20 -26.49
N ASP A 135 0.14 -14.66 -26.67
CA ASP A 135 -0.55 -14.65 -27.97
C ASP A 135 -1.31 -13.35 -28.22
N ASN A 136 -1.53 -12.55 -27.18
CA ASN A 136 -2.46 -11.45 -27.21
C ASN A 136 -1.81 -10.21 -26.59
N GLN A 137 -1.56 -9.17 -27.39
CA GLN A 137 -0.87 -7.94 -26.94
C GLN A 137 -1.62 -7.15 -25.84
N HIS A 138 -2.75 -7.67 -25.37
CA HIS A 138 -3.56 -7.14 -24.29
C HIS A 138 -2.82 -7.24 -22.95
N GLU A 139 -2.88 -6.14 -22.20
CA GLU A 139 -2.32 -6.05 -20.85
C GLU A 139 -3.22 -6.81 -19.86
N MET A 140 -2.67 -7.83 -19.23
CA MET A 140 -3.39 -8.73 -18.31
C MET A 140 -3.19 -8.37 -16.85
N LEU A 141 -2.01 -7.85 -16.51
CA LEU A 141 -1.67 -7.44 -15.16
C LEU A 141 -0.86 -6.15 -15.24
N LEU A 142 -1.31 -5.16 -14.47
CA LEU A 142 -0.71 -3.84 -14.39
C LEU A 142 -0.30 -3.60 -12.94
N CYS A 143 0.88 -3.03 -12.71
CA CYS A 143 1.21 -2.43 -11.41
C CYS A 143 1.88 -1.07 -11.59
N ALA A 144 1.72 -0.19 -10.62
CA ALA A 144 2.39 1.10 -10.56
C ALA A 144 2.88 1.40 -9.14
N ILE A 145 4.01 2.10 -9.06
CA ILE A 145 4.61 2.58 -7.80
C ILE A 145 4.72 4.10 -7.87
N ILE A 146 4.30 4.76 -6.80
CA ILE A 146 4.57 6.18 -6.55
C ILE A 146 5.15 6.38 -5.15
N PRO A 147 5.91 7.46 -4.91
CA PRO A 147 6.23 7.89 -3.56
C PRO A 147 4.94 8.17 -2.78
N LYS A 148 4.87 7.70 -1.53
CA LYS A 148 3.83 8.05 -0.58
C LYS A 148 4.08 9.49 -0.13
N ALA A 149 3.04 10.31 -0.10
CA ALA A 149 3.16 11.65 0.46
C ALA A 149 3.54 11.52 1.95
N SER A 150 4.66 12.13 2.34
CA SER A 150 5.10 12.11 3.74
C SER A 150 4.11 12.93 4.59
N PRO A 151 3.65 12.42 5.74
CA PRO A 151 2.74 13.17 6.63
C PRO A 151 3.40 14.44 7.21
N THR A 152 4.70 14.64 7.01
CA THR A 152 5.53 15.64 7.70
C THR A 152 5.34 17.08 7.20
N THR A 153 4.66 17.32 6.07
CA THR A 153 4.32 18.69 5.63
C THR A 153 2.95 19.14 6.17
N MET A 154 2.61 18.69 7.38
CA MET A 154 1.40 19.12 8.10
C MET A 154 1.80 19.70 9.44
N ARG A 155 2.67 20.71 9.44
CA ARG A 155 2.72 21.62 10.58
C ARG A 155 1.34 22.26 10.66
N SER A 156 0.55 21.73 11.61
CA SER A 156 -0.36 22.48 12.46
C SER A 156 -0.65 23.85 11.85
N ILE A 157 -1.74 23.93 11.10
CA ILE A 157 -2.47 25.18 10.98
C ILE A 157 -2.97 25.43 12.40
N GLN A 158 -2.07 25.94 13.24
CA GLN A 158 -2.41 26.54 14.51
C GLN A 158 -3.31 27.69 14.10
N SER A 159 -4.61 27.47 14.27
CA SER A 159 -5.65 28.47 14.08
C SER A 159 -5.23 29.70 14.88
N LYS A 160 -4.56 30.64 14.22
CA LYS A 160 -4.37 31.98 14.77
C LYS A 160 -5.76 32.58 14.75
N THR A 161 -6.45 32.48 15.88
CA THR A 161 -7.71 33.15 16.16
C THR A 161 -7.46 34.65 16.19
N SER A 162 -7.25 35.28 15.03
CA SER A 162 -7.36 36.74 14.94
C SER A 162 -8.84 37.09 14.91
N VAL A 163 -9.38 37.31 16.10
CA VAL A 163 -10.71 37.89 16.30
C VAL A 163 -10.78 39.22 15.55
N THR A 164 -11.50 39.25 14.43
CA THR A 164 -11.98 40.52 13.86
C THR A 164 -13.50 40.48 13.85
N VAL A 165 -14.09 41.04 14.90
CA VAL A 165 -15.52 41.32 14.98
C VAL A 165 -15.82 42.45 13.99
N ARG A 166 -16.72 42.21 13.03
CA ARG A 166 -17.86 43.09 12.67
C ARG A 166 -18.58 42.61 11.40
N GLY A 167 -19.89 42.43 11.54
CA GLY A 167 -20.85 42.54 10.44
C GLY A 167 -21.37 41.21 9.90
N PHE A 168 -22.58 40.82 10.34
CA PHE A 168 -23.38 39.79 9.69
C PHE A 168 -23.57 40.12 8.20
N LYS A 169 -22.98 39.31 7.32
CA LYS A 169 -23.36 39.21 5.91
C LYS A 169 -23.49 37.72 5.54
N ASN A 170 -24.57 37.44 4.81
CA ASN A 170 -25.10 36.17 4.31
C ASN A 170 -24.13 34.96 4.23
N PRO A 171 -24.53 33.77 4.72
CA PRO A 171 -23.74 32.54 4.61
C PRO A 171 -24.02 31.83 3.28
N LEU A 172 -23.50 32.36 2.18
CA LEU A 172 -23.30 31.65 0.91
C LEU A 172 -21.99 32.17 0.31
N GLN A 173 -20.89 32.04 1.05
CA GLN A 173 -19.56 32.44 0.59
C GLN A 173 -18.70 31.19 0.40
N ALA A 174 -18.32 30.98 -0.85
CA ALA A 174 -17.34 29.99 -1.28
C ALA A 174 -16.10 30.05 -0.37
N GLN A 175 -15.60 28.88 0.01
CA GLN A 175 -14.38 28.74 0.80
C GLN A 175 -13.23 29.53 0.15
N PRO A 176 -12.35 30.16 0.96
CA PRO A 176 -11.21 30.88 0.45
C PRO A 176 -10.29 29.92 -0.35
N PRO A 177 -9.79 30.34 -1.54
CA PRO A 177 -9.04 29.46 -2.46
C PRO A 177 -7.76 28.83 -1.86
N SER A 178 -7.22 29.39 -0.77
CA SER A 178 -6.04 28.87 -0.08
C SER A 178 -6.29 27.56 0.67
N GLU A 179 -7.49 27.32 1.20
CA GLU A 179 -7.81 26.06 1.90
C GLU A 179 -8.10 24.93 0.91
N GLN A 180 -8.70 25.27 -0.23
CA GLN A 180 -9.03 24.31 -1.28
C GLN A 180 -7.78 23.70 -1.95
N THR A 181 -6.73 24.51 -2.09
CA THR A 181 -5.45 24.09 -2.67
C THR A 181 -4.77 23.03 -1.80
N ASN A 182 -4.86 23.17 -0.46
CA ASN A 182 -4.27 22.19 0.47
C ASN A 182 -5.01 20.84 0.47
N LEU A 183 -6.32 20.83 0.18
CA LEU A 183 -7.12 19.60 0.13
C LEU A 183 -6.85 18.77 -1.15
N ALA A 184 -6.55 19.45 -2.26
CA ALA A 184 -6.19 18.79 -3.51
C ALA A 184 -4.88 17.97 -3.37
N ASP A 185 -3.96 18.41 -2.52
CA ASP A 185 -2.68 17.73 -2.28
C ASP A 185 -2.83 16.34 -1.67
N PHE A 186 -3.92 16.05 -0.95
CA PHE A 186 -4.20 14.70 -0.43
C PHE A 186 -4.68 13.74 -1.50
N VAL A 187 -5.41 14.27 -2.47
CA VAL A 187 -6.04 13.49 -3.53
C VAL A 187 -5.07 13.24 -4.67
N THR A 188 -4.23 14.22 -4.99
CA THR A 188 -3.28 14.20 -6.12
C THR A 188 -2.45 12.92 -6.19
N PRO A 189 -1.81 12.43 -5.10
CA PRO A 189 -1.01 11.20 -5.16
C PRO A 189 -1.84 9.99 -5.58
N SER A 190 -3.03 9.81 -5.00
CA SER A 190 -3.94 8.70 -5.31
C SER A 190 -4.38 8.72 -6.79
N ILE A 191 -4.73 9.90 -7.31
CA ILE A 191 -5.14 10.04 -8.72
C ILE A 191 -3.96 9.80 -9.67
N ASN A 192 -2.77 10.31 -9.33
CA ASN A 192 -1.57 10.10 -10.10
C ASN A 192 -1.14 8.62 -10.12
N LEU A 193 -1.36 7.88 -9.03
CA LEU A 193 -1.15 6.44 -8.99
C LEU A 193 -2.06 5.71 -10.00
N CYS A 194 -3.34 6.07 -10.06
CA CYS A 194 -4.27 5.53 -11.05
C CYS A 194 -3.91 5.91 -12.50
N ARG A 195 -3.51 7.17 -12.74
CA ARG A 195 -3.01 7.63 -14.06
C ARG A 195 -1.82 6.80 -14.52
N LYS A 196 -0.87 6.56 -13.61
CA LYS A 196 0.33 5.78 -13.87
C LYS A 196 0.03 4.31 -14.12
N LEU A 197 -0.88 3.72 -13.34
CA LEU A 197 -1.31 2.34 -13.51
C LEU A 197 -1.88 2.10 -14.91
N LEU A 198 -2.81 2.95 -15.33
CA LEU A 198 -3.56 2.82 -16.59
C LEU A 198 -2.91 3.55 -17.76
N ASN A 199 -1.77 4.21 -17.54
CA ASN A 199 -1.03 4.99 -18.54
C ASN A 199 -1.93 6.00 -19.28
N THR A 200 -2.66 6.80 -18.51
CA THR A 200 -3.57 7.83 -19.01
C THR A 200 -3.21 9.19 -18.43
N ASN A 201 -3.35 10.23 -19.26
CA ASN A 201 -3.23 11.63 -18.88
C ASN A 201 -4.58 12.35 -18.97
N GLN A 202 -5.68 11.60 -18.93
CA GLN A 202 -7.02 12.18 -19.03
C GLN A 202 -7.30 13.08 -17.81
N SER A 203 -7.85 14.26 -18.08
CA SER A 203 -8.32 15.19 -17.05
C SER A 203 -9.55 14.62 -16.33
N ILE A 204 -9.66 14.88 -15.03
CA ILE A 204 -10.78 14.40 -14.22
C ILE A 204 -11.20 15.47 -13.21
N THR A 205 -12.50 15.71 -13.08
CA THR A 205 -13.08 16.60 -12.08
C THR A 205 -13.87 15.79 -11.09
N LEU A 206 -13.39 15.81 -9.85
CA LEU A 206 -13.96 15.07 -8.73
C LEU A 206 -14.81 16.02 -7.89
N SER A 207 -16.03 15.58 -7.58
CA SER A 207 -16.90 16.18 -6.59
C SER A 207 -16.91 15.29 -5.34
N LEU A 208 -16.38 15.82 -4.25
CA LEU A 208 -16.18 15.10 -2.99
C LEU A 208 -16.96 15.80 -1.88
N THR A 209 -17.49 15.01 -0.96
CA THR A 209 -18.05 15.49 0.30
C THR A 209 -17.25 14.89 1.44
N ILE A 210 -16.66 15.75 2.27
CA ILE A 210 -15.82 15.38 3.41
C ILE A 210 -16.62 15.67 4.68
N ASN A 211 -16.79 14.66 5.54
CA ASN A 211 -17.48 14.83 6.81
C ASN A 211 -16.58 15.48 7.88
N THR A 212 -17.13 15.76 9.05
CA THR A 212 -16.38 16.38 10.16
C THR A 212 -15.24 15.54 10.72
N LEU A 213 -15.25 14.22 10.46
CA LEU A 213 -14.17 13.30 10.83
C LEU A 213 -13.02 13.28 9.82
N GLY A 214 -13.14 14.03 8.72
CA GLY A 214 -12.15 14.04 7.65
C GLY A 214 -12.23 12.80 6.74
N THR A 215 -13.35 12.08 6.71
CA THR A 215 -13.55 10.96 5.78
C THR A 215 -14.49 11.36 4.64
N VAL A 216 -14.29 10.74 3.47
CA VAL A 216 -15.10 10.98 2.28
C VAL A 216 -16.44 10.27 2.45
N SER A 217 -17.54 11.03 2.53
CA SER A 217 -18.90 10.49 2.61
C SER A 217 -19.54 10.29 1.23
N HIS A 218 -19.14 11.10 0.26
CA HIS A 218 -19.60 11.00 -1.12
C HIS A 218 -18.49 11.38 -2.09
N ALA A 219 -18.37 10.63 -3.18
CA ALA A 219 -17.44 10.90 -4.26
C ALA A 219 -18.13 10.64 -5.60
N ALA A 220 -18.02 11.60 -6.52
CA ALA A 220 -18.56 11.50 -7.86
C ALA A 220 -17.62 12.17 -8.87
N ILE A 221 -17.74 11.74 -10.12
CA ILE A 221 -17.02 12.32 -11.25
C ILE A 221 -18.00 13.23 -12.00
N ALA A 222 -17.59 14.46 -12.30
CA ALA A 222 -18.46 15.44 -12.94
C ALA A 222 -18.59 15.21 -14.46
N GLU A 223 -17.57 14.64 -15.11
CA GLU A 223 -17.57 14.44 -16.56
C GLU A 223 -18.19 13.11 -17.01
N SER A 224 -18.90 13.14 -18.14
CA SER A 224 -19.54 11.96 -18.73
C SER A 224 -18.62 11.12 -19.62
N PHE A 225 -17.48 11.66 -20.07
CA PHE A 225 -16.62 11.05 -21.10
C PHE A 225 -15.27 10.55 -20.56
N ILE A 226 -15.25 9.98 -19.36
CA ILE A 226 -14.03 9.43 -18.75
C ILE A 226 -13.90 7.93 -18.99
N ASP A 227 -12.67 7.47 -19.23
CA ASP A 227 -12.34 6.05 -19.31
C ASP A 227 -12.82 5.32 -18.04
N LYS A 228 -13.72 4.33 -18.22
CA LYS A 228 -14.38 3.65 -17.09
C LYS A 228 -13.37 3.00 -16.11
N PRO A 229 -12.32 2.29 -16.57
CA PRO A 229 -11.26 1.80 -15.69
C PRO A 229 -10.57 2.89 -14.88
N PHE A 230 -10.27 4.05 -15.48
CA PHE A 230 -9.65 5.18 -14.79
C PHE A 230 -10.60 5.82 -13.76
N ALA A 231 -11.85 6.07 -14.14
CA ALA A 231 -12.89 6.55 -13.23
C ALA A 231 -13.06 5.64 -12.01
N ALA A 232 -13.17 4.32 -12.23
CA ALA A 232 -13.32 3.35 -11.16
C ALA A 232 -12.10 3.32 -10.23
N CYS A 233 -10.88 3.37 -10.79
CA CYS A 233 -9.66 3.45 -9.98
C CYS A 233 -9.62 4.72 -9.14
N ALA A 234 -9.94 5.87 -9.74
CA ALA A 234 -9.93 7.16 -9.05
C ALA A 234 -10.91 7.19 -7.87
N LEU A 235 -12.15 6.73 -8.06
CA LEU A 235 -13.16 6.68 -7.00
C LEU A 235 -12.76 5.73 -5.86
N GLU A 236 -12.31 4.51 -6.18
CA GLU A 236 -11.81 3.55 -5.18
C GLU A 236 -10.62 4.12 -4.39
N ALA A 237 -9.78 4.93 -5.04
CA ALA A 237 -8.64 5.54 -4.39
C ALA A 237 -9.00 6.64 -3.38
N LEU A 238 -10.22 7.19 -3.47
CA LEU A 238 -10.72 8.27 -2.61
C LEU A 238 -11.40 7.77 -1.34
N GLU A 239 -11.99 6.56 -1.36
CA GLU A 239 -12.81 6.02 -0.26
C GLU A 239 -12.07 5.94 1.09
N HIS A 240 -10.73 5.93 1.06
CA HIS A 240 -9.89 5.71 2.24
C HIS A 240 -8.87 6.82 2.48
N ILE A 241 -9.02 7.95 1.79
CA ILE A 241 -8.22 9.14 2.10
C ILE A 241 -8.74 9.73 3.40
N HIS A 242 -7.83 9.93 4.35
CA HIS A 242 -8.10 10.60 5.61
C HIS A 242 -7.61 12.04 5.50
N PHE A 243 -8.56 12.95 5.48
CA PHE A 243 -8.32 14.39 5.54
C PHE A 243 -8.21 14.83 7.02
N PRO A 244 -7.61 16.00 7.29
CA PRO A 244 -7.75 16.65 8.58
C PRO A 244 -9.22 16.82 8.95
N ALA A 245 -9.53 16.67 10.24
CA ALA A 245 -10.87 16.94 10.74
C ALA A 245 -11.29 18.38 10.39
N VAL A 246 -12.52 18.53 9.90
CA VAL A 246 -13.11 19.82 9.52
C VAL A 246 -14.28 20.14 10.44
N THR A 247 -14.53 21.43 10.69
CA THR A 247 -15.60 21.85 11.61
C THR A 247 -17.00 21.60 11.06
N HIS A 248 -17.14 21.57 9.74
CA HIS A 248 -18.40 21.36 9.02
C HIS A 248 -18.18 20.45 7.82
N GLU A 249 -19.25 19.78 7.39
CA GLU A 249 -19.25 19.03 6.14
C GLU A 249 -18.83 19.95 4.98
N THR A 250 -17.81 19.53 4.25
CA THR A 250 -17.18 20.35 3.22
C THR A 250 -17.38 19.69 1.86
N ARG A 251 -17.93 20.43 0.90
CA ARG A 251 -18.03 20.00 -0.49
C ARG A 251 -16.87 20.57 -1.28
N LEU A 252 -16.14 19.69 -1.95
CA LEU A 252 -14.93 20.02 -2.67
C LEU A 252 -15.10 19.59 -4.14
N THR A 253 -14.85 20.51 -5.06
CA THR A 253 -14.70 20.19 -6.48
C THR A 253 -13.26 20.46 -6.88
N VAL A 254 -12.57 19.44 -7.39
CA VAL A 254 -11.16 19.55 -7.83
C VAL A 254 -11.01 18.95 -9.22
N SER A 255 -10.34 19.69 -10.10
CA SER A 255 -9.96 19.22 -11.44
C SER A 255 -8.46 18.91 -11.46
N PHE A 256 -8.11 17.75 -12.01
CA PHE A 256 -6.74 17.24 -12.14
C PHE A 256 -6.36 17.00 -13.58
#